data_AF-A0A1Y1VH91-F1
#
_entry.id   AF-A0A1Y1VH91-F1
#
_cell.length_a   1.000
_cell.length_b   1.000
_cell.length_c   1.000
_cell.angle_alpha   90.00
_cell.angle_beta   90.00
_cell.angle_gamma   90.00
#
_symmetry.space_group_name_H-M   'P 1'
#
loop_
_entity.id
_entity.type
_entity.pdbx_description
1 polymer ?
#
loop_
_entity_poly.entity_id
_entity_poly.type
_entity_poly.pdbx_seq_one_letter_code
_entity_poly.pdbx_strand_id
1 'polypeptide(L)'
;MSKKSPIKKKREIFPLDFITELFGLSPTEFLDEVFDSANIVSTSVTDAIQEYLDTEYNKKYGEQYKDEIETGICKLENLYQDAIDQSTDVLQLYFINNCLSIPNDISEIELHLPYEKDLDFNISDNDEMKIDNDIKKMKELIIAKKYFNTLARNAIKQDKEKVEKLKKIKQEIDKLRKIEKDSKVYPLHESLSYLVKNTNELELLMERTKKEYKNVSFEDMFSEERKRANFINNSIASQLNHFNSQNMDSSVSLFSNINNSTSTTTSSSNNSNRYNNDFISTDENKKYAEEYRVLTSITTKENAQWVLDNLLNISDEN
;
A
#
# COMPACT_ATOMS: atom_id res chain seq x y z
N MET A 1 19.64 40.91 -49.44
CA MET A 1 18.30 40.31 -49.56
C MET A 1 17.45 40.84 -48.42
N SER A 2 16.23 41.33 -48.69
CA SER A 2 15.35 41.84 -47.62
C SER A 2 14.73 40.67 -46.86
N LYS A 3 14.83 40.67 -45.53
CA LYS A 3 14.06 39.77 -44.68
C LYS A 3 12.63 40.29 -44.62
N LYS A 4 11.68 39.61 -45.29
CA LYS A 4 10.25 39.84 -45.01
C LYS A 4 10.02 39.58 -43.53
N SER A 5 9.41 40.53 -42.82
CA SER A 5 8.85 40.31 -41.50
C SER A 5 7.80 39.20 -41.55
N PRO A 6 7.60 38.44 -40.46
CA PRO A 6 6.50 37.48 -40.40
C PRO A 6 5.18 38.24 -40.61
N ILE A 7 4.33 37.69 -41.48
CA ILE A 7 2.97 38.19 -41.66
C ILE A 7 2.20 37.75 -40.41
N LYS A 8 1.90 38.70 -39.52
CA LYS A 8 1.00 38.45 -38.38
C LYS A 8 -0.30 37.82 -38.92
N LYS A 9 -0.68 36.65 -38.43
CA LYS A 9 -2.05 36.14 -38.57
C LYS A 9 -2.96 37.08 -37.77
N LYS A 10 -3.55 38.10 -38.41
CA LYS A 10 -4.66 38.84 -37.80
C LYS A 10 -5.82 37.87 -37.63
N ARG A 11 -6.49 37.87 -36.47
CA ARG A 11 -7.79 37.22 -36.31
C ARG A 11 -8.77 37.89 -37.29
N GLU A 12 -9.47 37.12 -38.10
CA GLU A 12 -10.60 37.65 -38.88
C GLU A 12 -11.74 37.88 -37.88
N ILE A 13 -11.92 39.14 -37.47
CA ILE A 13 -12.92 39.53 -36.47
C ILE A 13 -14.29 39.56 -37.16
N PHE A 14 -15.03 38.46 -37.07
CA PHE A 14 -16.47 38.49 -37.29
C PHE A 14 -17.09 39.25 -36.11
N PRO A 15 -17.74 40.43 -36.33
CA PRO A 15 -18.12 41.31 -35.22
C PRO A 15 -19.09 40.66 -34.23
N LEU A 16 -20.01 39.83 -34.73
CA LEU A 16 -20.99 39.12 -33.91
C LEU A 16 -20.31 38.08 -33.01
N ASP A 17 -19.41 37.27 -33.56
CA ASP A 17 -18.70 36.21 -32.83
C ASP A 17 -17.80 36.79 -31.72
N PHE A 18 -17.12 37.92 -31.97
CA PHE A 18 -16.34 38.60 -30.94
C PHE A 18 -17.23 39.13 -29.80
N ILE A 19 -18.44 39.59 -30.13
CA ILE A 19 -19.41 40.09 -29.15
C ILE A 19 -20.01 38.94 -28.33
N THR A 20 -20.32 37.79 -28.94
CA THR A 20 -20.77 36.61 -28.17
C THR A 20 -19.66 36.08 -27.26
N GLU A 21 -18.40 36.09 -27.69
CA GLU A 21 -17.24 35.74 -26.85
C GLU A 21 -16.94 36.76 -25.72
N LEU A 22 -17.35 38.02 -25.90
CA LEU A 22 -17.17 39.09 -24.92
C LEU A 22 -18.24 39.06 -23.81
N PHE A 23 -19.51 38.87 -24.18
CA PHE A 23 -20.63 38.87 -23.24
C PHE A 23 -21.01 37.48 -22.71
N GLY A 24 -20.58 36.40 -23.39
CA GLY A 24 -20.93 35.01 -23.04
C GLY A 24 -22.38 34.62 -23.39
N LEU A 25 -23.05 35.45 -24.20
CA LEU A 25 -24.46 35.35 -24.60
C LEU A 25 -24.60 35.99 -26.00
N SER A 26 -25.57 35.56 -26.81
CA SER A 26 -25.90 36.24 -28.06
C SER A 26 -26.55 37.61 -27.80
N PRO A 27 -26.20 38.65 -28.59
CA PRO A 27 -26.97 39.88 -28.70
C PRO A 27 -28.47 39.68 -28.93
N THR A 28 -28.86 38.62 -29.64
CA THR A 28 -30.27 38.30 -29.88
C THR A 28 -30.93 37.79 -28.59
N GLU A 29 -30.32 36.82 -27.90
CA GLU A 29 -30.85 36.21 -26.68
C GLU A 29 -31.10 37.25 -25.57
N PHE A 30 -30.22 38.27 -25.46
CA PHE A 30 -30.44 39.41 -24.55
C PHE A 30 -31.66 40.25 -24.95
N LEU A 31 -31.83 40.51 -26.25
CA LEU A 31 -32.94 41.30 -26.77
C LEU A 31 -34.28 40.54 -26.73
N ASP A 32 -34.23 39.22 -26.86
CA ASP A 32 -35.37 38.32 -26.69
C ASP A 32 -35.83 38.30 -25.21
N GLU A 33 -34.91 38.21 -24.24
CA GLU A 33 -35.23 38.31 -22.80
C GLU A 33 -35.82 39.68 -22.42
N VAL A 34 -35.34 40.77 -23.05
CA VAL A 34 -35.91 42.12 -22.90
C VAL A 34 -37.31 42.22 -23.50
N PHE A 35 -37.57 41.60 -24.66
CA PHE A 35 -38.89 41.55 -25.30
C PHE A 35 -39.90 40.77 -24.44
N ASP A 36 -39.55 39.55 -24.01
CA ASP A 36 -40.38 38.73 -23.12
C ASP A 36 -40.70 39.49 -21.81
N SER A 37 -39.69 40.15 -21.22
CA SER A 37 -39.87 40.98 -20.02
C SER A 37 -40.83 42.16 -20.25
N ALA A 38 -40.74 42.84 -21.39
CA ALA A 38 -41.63 43.95 -21.74
C ALA A 38 -43.07 43.48 -21.93
N ASN A 39 -43.27 42.34 -22.60
CA ASN A 39 -44.59 41.75 -22.82
C ASN A 39 -45.24 41.28 -21.50
N ILE A 40 -44.48 40.59 -20.64
CA ILE A 40 -44.95 40.17 -19.30
C ILE A 40 -45.37 41.38 -18.45
N VAL A 41 -44.63 42.49 -18.51
CA VAL A 41 -45.00 43.74 -17.82
C VAL A 41 -46.27 44.36 -18.43
N SER A 42 -46.45 44.28 -19.75
CA SER A 42 -47.68 44.74 -20.43
C SER A 42 -48.92 44.03 -19.89
N THR A 43 -48.94 42.69 -19.97
CA THR A 43 -50.06 41.87 -19.48
C THR A 43 -50.30 42.07 -17.98
N SER A 44 -49.22 42.13 -17.19
CA SER A 44 -49.35 42.41 -15.75
C SER A 44 -49.94 43.79 -15.43
N VAL A 45 -49.81 44.77 -16.31
CA VAL A 45 -50.43 46.10 -16.15
C VAL A 45 -51.89 46.08 -16.62
N THR A 46 -52.23 45.37 -17.70
CA THR A 46 -53.63 45.22 -18.14
C THR A 46 -54.45 44.44 -17.13
N ASP A 47 -53.89 43.35 -16.56
CA ASP A 47 -54.50 42.57 -15.49
C ASP A 47 -54.76 43.42 -14.24
N ALA A 48 -53.77 44.22 -13.81
CA ALA A 48 -53.92 45.10 -12.64
C ALA A 48 -54.93 46.23 -12.88
N ILE A 49 -55.04 46.74 -14.11
CA ILE A 49 -56.09 47.70 -14.51
C ILE A 49 -57.47 47.01 -14.49
N GLN A 50 -57.55 45.75 -14.93
CA GLN A 50 -58.79 44.97 -14.88
C GLN A 50 -59.25 44.70 -13.45
N GLU A 51 -58.37 44.18 -12.58
CA GLU A 51 -58.69 43.95 -11.17
C GLU A 51 -59.12 45.25 -10.47
N TYR A 52 -58.45 46.37 -10.74
CA TYR A 52 -58.81 47.68 -10.18
C TYR A 52 -60.19 48.16 -10.65
N LEU A 53 -60.50 48.04 -11.95
CA LEU A 53 -61.80 48.44 -12.50
C LEU A 53 -62.93 47.50 -12.03
N ASP A 54 -62.72 46.19 -12.04
CA ASP A 54 -63.69 45.22 -11.50
C ASP A 54 -63.91 45.44 -9.99
N THR A 55 -62.90 45.90 -9.25
CA THR A 55 -62.98 46.17 -7.81
C THR A 55 -63.67 47.48 -7.49
N GLU A 56 -63.26 48.62 -8.07
CA GLU A 56 -63.78 49.95 -7.68
C GLU A 56 -64.96 50.42 -8.53
N TYR A 57 -65.07 50.01 -9.80
CA TYR A 57 -66.13 50.46 -10.69
C TYR A 57 -67.43 49.69 -10.45
N ASN A 58 -67.38 48.35 -10.35
CA ASN A 58 -68.57 47.53 -10.06
C ASN A 58 -69.19 47.85 -8.68
N LYS A 59 -68.37 48.14 -7.65
CA LYS A 59 -68.86 48.62 -6.33
C LYS A 59 -69.75 49.86 -6.43
N LYS A 60 -69.55 50.69 -7.45
CA LYS A 60 -70.16 52.02 -7.58
C LYS A 60 -71.26 52.09 -8.63
N TYR A 61 -71.19 51.27 -9.69
CA TYR A 61 -72.13 51.29 -10.81
C TYR A 61 -72.80 49.94 -11.10
N GLY A 62 -72.42 48.86 -10.41
CA GLY A 62 -72.92 47.50 -10.64
C GLY A 62 -72.32 46.82 -11.87
N GLU A 63 -72.49 45.49 -11.96
CA GLU A 63 -71.86 44.61 -12.98
C GLU A 63 -72.30 44.90 -14.43
N GLN A 64 -73.27 45.79 -14.65
CA GLN A 64 -73.86 46.11 -15.96
C GLN A 64 -72.88 46.70 -17.00
N TYR A 65 -71.64 47.01 -16.61
CA TYR A 65 -70.57 47.51 -17.49
C TYR A 65 -69.42 46.51 -17.68
N LYS A 66 -69.49 45.30 -17.10
CA LYS A 66 -68.37 44.36 -17.09
C LYS A 66 -67.92 43.97 -18.50
N ASP A 67 -68.85 43.59 -19.37
CA ASP A 67 -68.60 43.22 -20.76
C ASP A 67 -67.94 44.37 -21.56
N GLU A 68 -68.26 45.63 -21.23
CA GLU A 68 -67.67 46.82 -21.86
C GLU A 68 -66.26 47.09 -21.33
N ILE A 69 -66.01 46.86 -20.04
CA ILE A 69 -64.68 46.93 -19.42
C ILE A 69 -63.76 45.87 -20.02
N GLU A 70 -64.18 44.60 -20.08
CA GLU A 70 -63.42 43.49 -20.67
C GLU A 70 -63.12 43.75 -22.16
N THR A 71 -64.12 44.18 -22.94
CA THR A 71 -63.97 44.58 -24.34
C THR A 71 -63.05 45.80 -24.52
N GLY A 72 -63.03 46.72 -23.55
CA GLY A 72 -62.18 47.91 -23.55
C GLY A 72 -60.72 47.58 -23.23
N ILE A 73 -60.48 46.72 -22.24
CA ILE A 73 -59.15 46.28 -21.81
C ILE A 73 -58.52 45.42 -22.90
N CYS A 74 -59.23 44.47 -23.50
CA CYS A 74 -58.70 43.68 -24.61
C CYS A 74 -58.25 44.57 -25.80
N LYS A 75 -58.98 45.65 -26.13
CA LYS A 75 -58.54 46.61 -27.17
C LYS A 75 -57.30 47.40 -26.76
N LEU A 76 -57.16 47.72 -25.48
CA LEU A 76 -56.01 48.43 -24.92
C LEU A 76 -54.77 47.52 -24.81
N GLU A 77 -54.95 46.24 -24.50
CA GLU A 77 -53.93 45.19 -24.54
C GLU A 77 -53.36 45.00 -25.95
N ASN A 78 -54.22 44.79 -26.95
CA ASN A 78 -53.80 44.70 -28.36
C ASN A 78 -53.04 45.98 -28.80
N LEU A 79 -53.53 47.17 -28.41
CA LEU A 79 -52.86 48.44 -28.74
C LEU A 79 -51.49 48.59 -28.04
N TYR A 80 -51.35 48.10 -26.82
CA TYR A 80 -50.05 48.06 -26.12
C TYR A 80 -49.11 47.04 -26.75
N GLN A 81 -49.60 45.87 -27.17
CA GLN A 81 -48.80 44.86 -27.87
C GLN A 81 -48.27 45.42 -29.20
N ASP A 82 -49.13 45.94 -30.08
CA ASP A 82 -48.75 46.58 -31.35
C ASP A 82 -47.66 47.67 -31.13
N ALA A 83 -47.78 48.46 -30.06
CA ALA A 83 -46.85 49.53 -29.74
C ALA A 83 -45.53 49.02 -29.13
N ILE A 84 -45.57 47.98 -28.29
CA ILE A 84 -44.40 47.35 -27.68
C ILE A 84 -43.58 46.64 -28.75
N ASP A 85 -44.22 45.83 -29.60
CA ASP A 85 -43.60 45.14 -30.73
C ASP A 85 -42.89 46.16 -31.63
N GLN A 86 -43.58 47.19 -32.11
CA GLN A 86 -42.98 48.24 -32.95
C GLN A 86 -41.82 48.98 -32.25
N SER A 87 -41.95 49.30 -30.96
CA SER A 87 -40.89 50.00 -30.22
C SER A 87 -39.68 49.10 -29.96
N THR A 88 -39.90 47.79 -29.80
CA THR A 88 -38.86 46.81 -29.52
C THR A 88 -38.10 46.45 -30.80
N ASP A 89 -38.77 46.27 -31.94
CA ASP A 89 -38.12 46.14 -33.26
C ASP A 89 -37.11 47.27 -33.52
N VAL A 90 -37.53 48.52 -33.25
CA VAL A 90 -36.68 49.70 -33.40
C VAL A 90 -35.53 49.71 -32.38
N LEU A 91 -35.78 49.28 -31.14
CA LEU A 91 -34.75 49.13 -30.10
C LEU A 91 -33.72 48.05 -30.48
N GLN A 92 -34.16 46.86 -30.92
CA GLN A 92 -33.30 45.77 -31.35
C GLN A 92 -32.40 46.21 -32.50
N LEU A 93 -33.00 46.81 -33.54
CA LEU A 93 -32.28 47.32 -34.70
C LEU A 93 -31.29 48.43 -34.31
N TYR A 94 -31.64 49.31 -33.38
CA TYR A 94 -30.73 50.33 -32.86
C TYR A 94 -29.56 49.70 -32.07
N PHE A 95 -29.87 48.77 -31.17
CA PHE A 95 -28.91 48.16 -30.25
C PHE A 95 -27.85 47.35 -31.01
N ILE A 96 -28.27 46.51 -31.97
CA ILE A 96 -27.38 45.75 -32.85
C ILE A 96 -26.49 46.69 -33.68
N ASN A 97 -27.04 47.75 -34.28
CA ASN A 97 -26.27 48.62 -35.18
C ASN A 97 -25.38 49.66 -34.48
N ASN A 98 -25.64 50.03 -33.21
CA ASN A 98 -24.98 51.14 -32.53
C ASN A 98 -24.30 50.76 -31.20
N CYS A 99 -24.91 49.88 -30.41
CA CYS A 99 -24.37 49.46 -29.12
C CYS A 99 -23.50 48.20 -29.24
N LEU A 100 -23.87 47.29 -30.13
CA LEU A 100 -23.23 46.00 -30.39
C LEU A 100 -22.71 45.91 -31.83
N SER A 101 -22.16 47.02 -32.32
CA SER A 101 -21.45 47.12 -33.60
C SER A 101 -20.00 47.50 -33.35
N ILE A 102 -19.07 46.72 -33.89
CA ILE A 102 -17.64 47.07 -33.90
C ILE A 102 -17.37 47.86 -35.18
N PRO A 103 -16.97 49.15 -35.10
CA PRO A 103 -16.66 49.93 -36.30
C PRO A 103 -15.56 49.26 -37.13
N ASN A 104 -15.85 49.02 -38.43
CA ASN A 104 -14.95 48.32 -39.35
C ASN A 104 -13.53 48.94 -39.42
N ASP A 105 -13.42 50.26 -39.23
CA ASP A 105 -12.15 51.00 -39.21
C ASP A 105 -11.21 50.57 -38.06
N ILE A 106 -11.74 49.93 -37.00
CA ILE A 106 -10.96 49.39 -35.87
C ILE A 106 -10.22 48.10 -36.27
N SER A 107 -10.43 47.55 -37.47
CA SER A 107 -9.68 46.40 -38.01
C SER A 107 -8.14 46.59 -38.07
N GLU A 108 -7.63 47.82 -37.90
CA GLU A 108 -6.19 48.08 -37.72
C GLU A 108 -5.69 47.88 -36.28
N ILE A 109 -6.57 48.01 -35.29
CA ILE A 109 -6.29 47.81 -33.85
C ILE A 109 -6.55 46.34 -33.50
N GLU A 110 -5.60 45.72 -32.81
CA GLU A 110 -5.70 44.35 -32.32
C GLU A 110 -6.64 44.35 -31.09
N LEU A 111 -7.93 44.10 -31.31
CA LEU A 111 -8.94 43.93 -30.26
C LEU A 111 -8.71 42.57 -29.56
N HIS A 112 -8.08 42.62 -28.38
CA HIS A 112 -7.84 41.45 -27.53
C HIS A 112 -8.88 41.36 -26.42
N LEU A 113 -9.52 40.20 -26.28
CA LEU A 113 -10.40 39.86 -25.17
C LEU A 113 -9.61 39.73 -23.86
N PRO A 114 -10.25 39.87 -22.67
CA PRO A 114 -9.52 39.92 -21.40
C PRO A 114 -8.66 38.68 -21.09
N TYR A 115 -9.02 37.51 -21.65
CA TYR A 115 -8.31 36.23 -21.54
C TYR A 115 -7.30 35.97 -22.66
N GLU A 116 -7.35 36.71 -23.78
CA GLU A 116 -6.37 36.61 -24.88
C GLU A 116 -5.04 37.32 -24.56
N LYS A 117 -4.98 38.08 -23.45
CA LYS A 117 -3.80 38.88 -23.06
C LYS A 117 -2.51 38.08 -22.84
N ASP A 118 -2.65 36.80 -22.51
CA ASP A 118 -1.53 35.87 -22.30
C ASP A 118 -1.34 34.90 -23.49
N LEU A 119 -2.03 35.11 -24.62
CA LEU A 119 -1.91 34.31 -25.84
C LEU A 119 -0.95 34.94 -26.87
N ASP A 120 0.19 34.28 -27.09
CA ASP A 120 1.08 34.60 -28.20
C ASP A 120 0.51 34.09 -29.55
N PHE A 121 -0.38 34.86 -30.19
CA PHE A 121 -0.90 34.59 -31.55
C PHE A 121 0.17 34.51 -32.67
N ASN A 122 1.43 34.69 -32.32
CA ASN A 122 2.59 34.62 -33.20
C ASN A 122 3.28 33.23 -33.19
N ILE A 123 2.71 32.26 -32.46
CA ILE A 123 3.11 30.84 -32.48
C ILE A 123 2.91 30.25 -33.88
N SER A 124 3.87 29.44 -34.33
CA SER A 124 3.77 28.71 -35.59
C SER A 124 3.19 27.31 -35.36
N ASP A 125 2.48 26.80 -36.36
CA ASP A 125 1.95 25.43 -36.46
C ASP A 125 3.04 24.35 -36.18
N ASN A 126 4.32 24.68 -36.45
CA ASN A 126 5.49 23.84 -36.14
C ASN A 126 5.87 23.84 -34.64
N ASP A 127 5.60 24.93 -33.93
CA ASP A 127 5.81 25.03 -32.48
C ASP A 127 4.68 24.37 -31.69
N GLU A 128 3.43 24.44 -32.18
CA GLU A 128 2.32 23.60 -31.69
C GLU A 128 2.69 22.12 -31.79
N MET A 129 3.19 21.68 -32.95
CA MET A 129 3.63 20.29 -33.15
C MET A 129 4.79 19.88 -32.22
N LYS A 130 5.66 20.79 -31.78
CA LYS A 130 6.67 20.50 -30.75
C LYS A 130 6.02 20.30 -29.39
N ILE A 131 5.12 21.20 -29.00
CA ILE A 131 4.37 21.14 -27.74
C ILE A 131 3.61 19.82 -27.64
N ASP A 132 2.91 19.39 -28.70
CA ASP A 132 2.22 18.10 -28.73
C ASP A 132 3.15 16.89 -28.59
N ASN A 133 4.31 16.92 -29.26
CA ASN A 133 5.33 15.88 -29.12
C ASN A 133 5.92 15.84 -27.70
N ASP A 134 6.15 16.99 -27.06
CA ASP A 134 6.67 17.05 -25.69
C ASP A 134 5.61 16.66 -24.66
N ILE A 135 4.34 17.02 -24.88
CA ILE A 135 3.19 16.50 -24.12
C ILE A 135 3.12 14.97 -24.25
N LYS A 136 3.36 14.41 -25.44
CA LYS A 136 3.38 12.96 -25.66
C LYS A 136 4.54 12.29 -24.92
N LYS A 137 5.78 12.77 -25.06
CA LYS A 137 6.94 12.30 -24.28
C LYS A 137 6.67 12.36 -22.77
N MET A 138 6.07 13.45 -22.29
CA MET A 138 5.77 13.63 -20.87
C MET A 138 4.68 12.65 -20.38
N LYS A 139 3.66 12.35 -21.19
CA LYS A 139 2.68 11.29 -20.91
C LYS A 139 3.36 9.91 -20.82
N GLU A 140 4.27 9.59 -21.74
CA GLU A 140 5.03 8.33 -21.74
C GLU A 140 5.95 8.22 -20.51
N LEU A 141 6.69 9.27 -20.16
CA LEU A 141 7.50 9.35 -18.94
C LEU A 141 6.66 9.20 -17.65
N ILE A 142 5.46 9.77 -17.61
CA ILE A 142 4.51 9.61 -16.48
C ILE A 142 4.06 8.14 -16.37
N ILE A 143 3.81 7.45 -17.48
CA ILE A 143 3.44 6.02 -17.47
C ILE A 143 4.60 5.16 -16.99
N ALA A 144 5.81 5.36 -17.52
CA ALA A 144 7.01 4.66 -17.10
C ALA A 144 7.30 4.87 -15.59
N LYS A 145 7.20 6.12 -15.11
CA LYS A 145 7.40 6.46 -13.69
C LYS A 145 6.33 5.87 -12.78
N LYS A 146 5.07 5.74 -13.25
CA LYS A 146 4.01 5.01 -12.52
C LYS A 146 4.31 3.52 -12.41
N TYR A 147 4.73 2.88 -13.51
CA TYR A 147 5.11 1.46 -13.54
C TYR A 147 6.32 1.15 -12.65
N PHE A 148 7.36 1.99 -12.69
CA PHE A 148 8.52 1.83 -11.80
C PHE A 148 8.13 1.95 -10.31
N ASN A 149 7.20 2.86 -9.97
CA ASN A 149 6.72 3.05 -8.61
C ASN A 149 5.91 1.84 -8.10
N THR A 150 5.08 1.19 -8.93
CA THR A 150 4.38 -0.05 -8.53
C THR A 150 5.35 -1.22 -8.37
N LEU A 151 6.34 -1.37 -9.26
CA LEU A 151 7.40 -2.38 -9.14
C LEU A 151 8.21 -2.20 -7.85
N ALA A 152 8.64 -0.98 -7.53
CA ALA A 152 9.38 -0.64 -6.32
C ALA A 152 8.55 -0.92 -5.04
N ARG A 153 7.27 -0.58 -5.03
CA ARG A 153 6.34 -0.91 -3.91
C ARG A 153 6.23 -2.42 -3.69
N ASN A 154 6.16 -3.20 -4.77
CA ASN A 154 6.09 -4.65 -4.70
C ASN A 154 7.39 -5.27 -4.14
N ALA A 155 8.56 -4.76 -4.56
CA ALA A 155 9.84 -5.17 -4.00
C ALA A 155 9.93 -4.86 -2.49
N ILE A 156 9.56 -3.63 -2.09
CA ILE A 156 9.51 -3.20 -0.68
C ILE A 156 8.54 -4.08 0.15
N LYS A 157 7.41 -4.53 -0.42
CA LYS A 157 6.50 -5.47 0.25
C LYS A 157 7.18 -6.83 0.46
N GLN A 158 7.77 -7.41 -0.58
CA GLN A 158 8.47 -8.70 -0.49
C GLN A 158 9.62 -8.65 0.53
N ASP A 159 10.38 -7.57 0.58
CA ASP A 159 11.50 -7.42 1.52
C ASP A 159 11.02 -7.23 2.96
N LYS A 160 9.90 -6.54 3.20
CA LYS A 160 9.24 -6.52 4.52
C LYS A 160 8.84 -7.92 4.96
N GLU A 161 8.24 -8.72 4.07
CA GLU A 161 7.88 -10.12 4.38
C GLU A 161 9.10 -11.00 4.69
N LYS A 162 10.23 -10.80 3.98
CA LYS A 162 11.51 -11.46 4.28
C LYS A 162 12.04 -11.04 5.66
N VAL A 163 12.04 -9.74 5.96
CA VAL A 163 12.48 -9.19 7.26
C VAL A 163 11.61 -9.71 8.41
N GLU A 164 10.29 -9.85 8.23
CA GLU A 164 9.42 -10.46 9.25
C GLU A 164 9.71 -11.94 9.48
N LYS A 165 9.95 -12.73 8.41
CA LYS A 165 10.35 -14.14 8.51
C LYS A 165 11.68 -14.28 9.26
N LEU A 166 12.69 -13.47 8.91
CA LEU A 166 13.97 -13.42 9.61
C LEU A 166 13.83 -12.96 11.08
N LYS A 167 12.92 -12.03 11.38
CA LYS A 167 12.64 -11.58 12.76
C LYS A 167 12.02 -12.69 13.61
N LYS A 168 11.13 -13.52 13.04
CA LYS A 168 10.56 -14.71 13.72
C LYS A 168 11.64 -15.74 14.02
N ILE A 169 12.46 -16.10 13.02
CA ILE A 169 13.59 -17.03 13.18
C ILE A 169 14.59 -16.51 14.24
N LYS A 170 14.91 -15.21 14.23
CA LYS A 170 15.74 -14.60 15.27
C LYS A 170 15.12 -14.74 16.66
N GLN A 171 13.81 -14.49 16.82
CA GLN A 171 13.11 -14.67 18.10
C GLN A 171 13.11 -16.13 18.58
N GLU A 172 13.12 -17.10 17.66
CA GLU A 172 13.25 -18.53 17.99
C GLU A 172 14.67 -18.89 18.44
N ILE A 173 15.70 -18.39 17.75
CA ILE A 173 17.11 -18.53 18.17
C ILE A 173 17.34 -17.84 19.54
N ASP A 174 16.78 -16.65 19.75
CA ASP A 174 16.87 -15.92 21.02
C ASP A 174 16.10 -16.64 22.16
N LYS A 175 15.07 -17.44 21.87
CA LYS A 175 14.43 -18.35 22.85
C LYS A 175 15.34 -19.54 23.18
N LEU A 176 15.89 -20.22 22.16
CA LEU A 176 16.80 -21.35 22.36
C LEU A 176 18.04 -20.94 23.17
N ARG A 177 18.62 -19.78 22.87
CA ARG A 177 19.76 -19.21 23.61
C ARG A 177 19.43 -18.76 25.04
N LYS A 178 18.15 -18.53 25.37
CA LYS A 178 17.70 -18.36 26.77
C LYS A 178 17.67 -19.71 27.49
N ILE A 179 17.03 -20.72 26.89
CA ILE A 179 16.99 -22.09 27.43
C ILE A 179 18.41 -22.64 27.68
N GLU A 180 19.36 -22.37 26.79
CA GLU A 180 20.78 -22.73 26.94
C GLU A 180 21.44 -22.08 28.18
N LYS A 181 21.04 -20.84 28.53
CA LYS A 181 21.50 -20.13 29.74
C LYS A 181 20.78 -20.59 31.00
N ASP A 182 19.46 -20.74 30.93
CA ASP A 182 18.62 -21.14 32.06
C ASP A 182 18.97 -22.56 32.54
N SER A 183 19.37 -23.45 31.62
CA SER A 183 19.90 -24.79 31.88
C SER A 183 21.37 -24.83 32.35
N LYS A 184 22.05 -23.68 32.42
CA LYS A 184 23.49 -23.52 32.78
C LYS A 184 24.49 -24.23 31.86
N VAL A 185 24.09 -24.66 30.66
CA VAL A 185 24.99 -25.30 29.67
C VAL A 185 25.68 -24.26 28.77
N TYR A 186 25.27 -22.98 28.84
CA TYR A 186 25.87 -21.88 28.08
C TYR A 186 27.35 -21.62 28.46
N PRO A 187 28.31 -21.65 27.51
CA PRO A 187 28.15 -21.92 26.08
C PRO A 187 28.18 -23.42 25.74
N LEU A 188 27.23 -23.91 24.93
CA LEU A 188 27.12 -25.34 24.60
C LEU A 188 28.38 -25.89 23.90
N HIS A 189 29.01 -25.11 23.02
CA HIS A 189 30.23 -25.52 22.31
C HIS A 189 31.44 -25.72 23.24
N GLU A 190 31.55 -24.89 24.28
CA GLU A 190 32.62 -24.96 25.28
C GLU A 190 32.36 -26.11 26.26
N SER A 191 31.11 -26.24 26.73
CA SER A 191 30.66 -27.37 27.54
C SER A 191 30.85 -28.73 26.84
N LEU A 192 30.56 -28.81 25.53
CA LEU A 192 30.79 -30.02 24.73
C LEU A 192 32.27 -30.29 24.50
N SER A 193 33.08 -29.26 24.21
CA SER A 193 34.53 -29.39 24.06
C SER A 193 35.19 -29.89 25.36
N TYR A 194 34.78 -29.32 26.51
CA TYR A 194 35.21 -29.75 27.83
C TYR A 194 34.79 -31.20 28.14
N LEU A 195 33.55 -31.59 27.80
CA LEU A 195 33.08 -32.97 27.97
C LEU A 195 33.90 -33.94 27.11
N VAL A 196 34.14 -33.63 25.82
CA VAL A 196 34.96 -34.46 24.92
C VAL A 196 36.41 -34.58 25.42
N LYS A 197 37.00 -33.48 25.93
CA LYS A 197 38.32 -33.52 26.56
C LYS A 197 38.33 -34.44 27.78
N ASN A 198 37.34 -34.31 28.67
CA ASN A 198 37.22 -35.13 29.86
C ASN A 198 36.94 -36.62 29.53
N THR A 199 36.17 -36.94 28.48
CA THR A 199 35.98 -38.34 28.06
C THR A 199 37.27 -38.93 27.49
N ASN A 200 38.08 -38.16 26.77
CA ASN A 200 39.36 -38.62 26.25
C ASN A 200 40.39 -38.80 27.39
N GLU A 201 40.40 -37.90 28.39
CA GLU A 201 41.22 -38.06 29.60
C GLU A 201 40.77 -39.27 30.44
N LEU A 202 39.45 -39.50 30.56
CA LEU A 202 38.90 -40.70 31.21
C LEU A 202 39.20 -41.99 30.42
N GLU A 203 39.17 -41.95 29.08
CA GLU A 203 39.55 -43.07 28.23
C GLU A 203 41.04 -43.41 28.39
N LEU A 204 41.92 -42.40 28.45
CA LEU A 204 43.34 -42.59 28.76
C LEU A 204 43.56 -43.17 30.17
N LEU A 205 42.75 -42.77 31.16
CA LEU A 205 42.76 -43.36 32.51
C LEU A 205 42.18 -44.78 32.54
N MET A 206 41.18 -45.10 31.72
CA MET A 206 40.64 -46.47 31.56
C MET A 206 41.64 -47.37 30.82
N GLU A 207 42.29 -46.88 29.77
CA GLU A 207 43.43 -47.54 29.11
C GLU A 207 44.55 -47.81 30.11
N ARG A 208 44.91 -46.81 30.93
CA ARG A 208 45.97 -46.92 31.93
C ARG A 208 45.62 -47.94 33.01
N THR A 209 44.46 -47.84 33.62
CA THR A 209 43.99 -48.82 34.63
C THR A 209 43.81 -50.21 34.02
N LYS A 210 43.37 -50.35 32.76
CA LYS A 210 43.31 -51.64 32.03
C LYS A 210 44.70 -52.22 31.72
N LYS A 211 45.72 -51.38 31.54
CA LYS A 211 47.13 -51.78 31.44
C LYS A 211 47.69 -52.15 32.82
N GLU A 212 47.34 -51.41 33.87
CA GLU A 212 47.71 -51.69 35.25
C GLU A 212 47.05 -53.00 35.75
N TYR A 213 45.78 -53.27 35.46
CA TYR A 213 45.11 -54.57 35.69
C TYR A 213 45.66 -55.73 34.84
N LYS A 214 46.41 -55.46 33.77
CA LYS A 214 47.20 -56.47 33.05
C LYS A 214 48.59 -56.69 33.65
N ASN A 215 49.13 -55.69 34.35
CA ASN A 215 50.47 -55.71 34.94
C ASN A 215 50.45 -56.12 36.42
N VAL A 216 49.34 -55.90 37.14
CA VAL A 216 48.98 -56.61 38.36
C VAL A 216 48.68 -58.04 37.94
N SER A 217 49.74 -58.85 37.89
CA SER A 217 49.60 -60.28 37.79
C SER A 217 48.74 -60.77 38.96
N PHE A 218 47.89 -61.77 38.71
CA PHE A 218 47.20 -62.50 39.78
C PHE A 218 48.19 -62.95 40.87
N GLU A 219 49.40 -63.29 40.44
CA GLU A 219 50.53 -63.71 41.27
C GLU A 219 51.03 -62.62 42.25
N ASP A 220 50.83 -61.33 41.96
CA ASP A 220 51.25 -60.23 42.85
C ASP A 220 50.24 -59.94 43.96
N MET A 221 48.93 -60.02 43.68
CA MET A 221 47.90 -60.03 44.73
C MET A 221 48.08 -61.26 45.62
N PHE A 222 48.27 -62.43 45.01
CA PHE A 222 48.67 -63.63 45.75
C PHE A 222 50.08 -63.53 46.35
N SER A 223 50.92 -62.56 46.00
CA SER A 223 52.20 -62.33 46.69
C SER A 223 51.99 -61.67 48.05
N GLU A 224 51.06 -60.72 48.19
CA GLU A 224 50.68 -60.18 49.50
C GLU A 224 49.92 -61.21 50.33
N GLU A 225 49.01 -61.95 49.70
CA GLU A 225 48.28 -63.05 50.34
C GLU A 225 49.25 -64.15 50.82
N ARG A 226 50.27 -64.52 50.02
CA ARG A 226 51.34 -65.46 50.41
C ARG A 226 52.34 -64.85 51.38
N LYS A 227 52.61 -63.54 51.36
CA LYS A 227 53.44 -62.87 52.40
C LYS A 227 52.71 -62.90 53.74
N ARG A 228 51.40 -62.62 53.77
CA ARG A 228 50.53 -62.82 54.95
C ARG A 228 50.48 -64.29 55.36
N ALA A 229 50.24 -65.22 54.43
CA ALA A 229 50.19 -66.65 54.74
C ALA A 229 51.55 -67.19 55.21
N ASN A 230 52.68 -66.68 54.72
CA ASN A 230 54.01 -67.05 55.21
C ASN A 230 54.34 -66.39 56.55
N PHE A 231 53.87 -65.16 56.81
CA PHE A 231 53.99 -64.55 58.14
C PHE A 231 53.11 -65.28 59.16
N ILE A 232 51.89 -65.67 58.77
CA ILE A 232 50.98 -66.52 59.55
C ILE A 232 51.58 -67.91 59.73
N ASN A 233 52.17 -68.54 58.71
CA ASN A 233 52.81 -69.86 58.84
C ASN A 233 54.11 -69.81 59.65
N ASN A 234 54.90 -68.73 59.61
CA ASN A 234 56.05 -68.55 60.50
C ASN A 234 55.62 -68.20 61.94
N SER A 235 54.53 -67.45 62.11
CA SER A 235 53.92 -67.19 63.42
C SER A 235 53.34 -68.49 64.01
N ILE A 236 52.61 -69.26 63.22
CA ILE A 236 52.13 -70.60 63.58
C ILE A 236 53.31 -71.51 63.85
N ALA A 237 54.37 -71.56 63.02
CA ALA A 237 55.52 -72.43 63.28
C ALA A 237 56.30 -72.03 64.54
N SER A 238 56.44 -70.73 64.83
CA SER A 238 57.04 -70.28 66.09
C SER A 238 56.14 -70.62 67.29
N GLN A 239 54.83 -70.45 67.16
CA GLN A 239 53.83 -70.88 68.15
C GLN A 239 53.78 -72.41 68.29
N LEU A 240 53.98 -73.20 67.23
CA LEU A 240 53.90 -74.67 67.24
C LEU A 240 55.17 -75.26 67.86
N ASN A 241 56.32 -74.60 67.70
CA ASN A 241 57.50 -74.86 68.54
C ASN A 241 57.25 -74.47 70.02
N HIS A 242 56.45 -73.43 70.26
CA HIS A 242 56.07 -72.97 71.62
C HIS A 242 54.94 -73.80 72.28
N PHE A 243 54.13 -74.52 71.48
CA PHE A 243 53.04 -75.42 71.90
C PHE A 243 53.49 -76.90 71.94
N ASN A 244 54.45 -77.33 71.11
CA ASN A 244 55.16 -78.61 71.35
C ASN A 244 55.96 -78.61 72.67
N SER A 245 56.03 -77.47 73.35
CA SER A 245 56.53 -77.33 74.73
C SER A 245 55.43 -77.01 75.77
N GLN A 246 54.16 -76.83 75.39
CA GLN A 246 53.01 -76.66 76.30
C GLN A 246 51.71 -77.32 75.80
N ASN A 247 51.25 -78.28 76.61
CA ASN A 247 50.20 -79.27 76.37
C ASN A 247 48.74 -78.73 76.24
N MET A 248 47.94 -79.47 75.45
CA MET A 248 46.47 -79.69 75.56
C MET A 248 45.44 -78.61 75.15
N ASP A 249 44.27 -79.12 74.72
CA ASP A 249 42.93 -78.50 74.52
C ASP A 249 42.79 -77.32 73.50
N SER A 250 42.01 -77.40 72.41
CA SER A 250 40.54 -77.61 72.20
C SER A 250 39.70 -76.34 72.49
N SER A 251 38.73 -75.86 71.67
CA SER A 251 38.28 -76.19 70.29
C SER A 251 37.35 -75.09 69.68
N VAL A 252 37.20 -75.00 68.33
CA VAL A 252 35.99 -74.63 67.50
C VAL A 252 35.16 -73.34 67.80
N SER A 253 34.71 -72.46 66.87
CA SER A 253 34.99 -72.17 65.43
C SER A 253 34.24 -70.89 64.91
N LEU A 254 34.49 -70.48 63.66
CA LEU A 254 33.60 -69.91 62.57
C LEU A 254 32.13 -69.49 62.87
N PHE A 255 31.43 -68.58 62.15
CA PHE A 255 31.65 -67.41 61.24
C PHE A 255 30.23 -66.90 60.80
N SER A 256 30.06 -65.77 60.07
CA SER A 256 28.69 -65.23 59.75
C SER A 256 28.49 -64.51 58.40
N ASN A 257 27.34 -64.79 57.74
CA ASN A 257 26.32 -63.94 57.06
C ASN A 257 26.61 -62.48 56.60
N ILE A 258 25.90 -61.87 55.63
CA ILE A 258 25.11 -62.28 54.42
C ILE A 258 24.80 -61.00 53.59
N ASN A 259 24.40 -61.10 52.32
CA ASN A 259 24.19 -59.96 51.39
C ASN A 259 22.71 -59.63 51.03
N ASN A 260 22.47 -58.36 50.62
CA ASN A 260 21.46 -57.89 49.63
C ASN A 260 19.94 -58.02 49.96
N SER A 261 18.99 -57.32 49.31
CA SER A 261 18.94 -56.03 48.55
C SER A 261 17.49 -55.72 48.14
N THR A 262 17.10 -54.47 47.85
CA THR A 262 15.75 -54.13 47.28
C THR A 262 15.72 -52.83 46.45
N SER A 263 14.76 -52.70 45.52
CA SER A 263 14.55 -51.51 44.67
C SER A 263 13.12 -51.41 44.10
N THR A 264 12.61 -50.18 43.85
CA THR A 264 11.20 -49.96 43.38
C THR A 264 10.93 -48.56 42.78
N THR A 265 10.37 -48.49 41.54
CA THR A 265 9.32 -47.54 41.02
C THR A 265 9.55 -45.98 41.05
N THR A 266 8.86 -45.02 40.39
CA THR A 266 7.70 -44.80 39.44
C THR A 266 7.82 -43.34 38.85
N SER A 267 6.99 -42.66 38.00
CA SER A 267 5.79 -42.86 37.13
C SER A 267 5.53 -41.58 36.25
N SER A 268 4.52 -41.59 35.34
CA SER A 268 3.59 -40.46 34.96
C SER A 268 4.11 -39.19 34.21
N SER A 269 3.33 -38.42 33.40
CA SER A 269 1.99 -38.57 32.73
C SER A 269 1.60 -37.36 31.82
N ASN A 270 0.80 -37.56 30.75
CA ASN A 270 -0.22 -36.69 30.05
C ASN A 270 0.08 -35.19 29.73
N ASN A 271 -0.52 -34.48 28.74
CA ASN A 271 -1.93 -34.46 28.27
C ASN A 271 -2.12 -33.80 26.85
N SER A 272 -3.37 -33.54 26.41
CA SER A 272 -3.80 -33.23 25.02
C SER A 272 -4.15 -31.76 24.66
N ASN A 273 -4.38 -31.45 23.37
CA ASN A 273 -5.31 -30.39 22.94
C ASN A 273 -5.86 -30.51 21.48
N ARG A 274 -6.88 -29.69 21.13
CA ARG A 274 -7.72 -29.76 19.90
C ARG A 274 -7.25 -28.88 18.71
N TYR A 275 -7.81 -29.16 17.52
CA TYR A 275 -7.81 -28.30 16.33
C TYR A 275 -9.24 -27.92 15.90
N ASN A 276 -9.41 -26.72 15.33
CA ASN A 276 -10.59 -26.28 14.56
C ASN A 276 -10.15 -25.97 13.11
N ASN A 277 -11.07 -26.11 12.15
CA ASN A 277 -10.92 -25.64 10.77
C ASN A 277 -12.07 -24.69 10.44
N ASP A 278 -11.78 -23.50 9.90
CA ASP A 278 -12.76 -22.58 9.34
C ASP A 278 -12.56 -22.44 7.81
N PHE A 279 -13.65 -22.22 7.08
CA PHE A 279 -13.64 -22.10 5.61
C PHE A 279 -13.34 -20.66 5.16
N ILE A 280 -12.56 -20.53 4.08
CA ILE A 280 -12.33 -19.25 3.38
C ILE A 280 -13.31 -19.15 2.21
N SER A 281 -13.85 -17.94 1.99
CA SER A 281 -14.87 -17.66 0.97
C SER A 281 -14.35 -17.84 -0.46
N THR A 282 -15.23 -18.30 -1.37
CA THR A 282 -14.90 -18.64 -2.75
C THR A 282 -14.78 -17.45 -3.69
N ASP A 283 -15.29 -16.27 -3.33
CA ASP A 283 -15.37 -15.13 -4.25
C ASP A 283 -14.11 -14.25 -4.30
N GLU A 284 -13.29 -14.21 -3.24
CA GLU A 284 -12.00 -13.50 -3.29
C GLU A 284 -11.04 -14.11 -4.32
N ASN A 285 -11.04 -15.44 -4.45
CA ASN A 285 -10.22 -16.17 -5.40
C ASN A 285 -10.52 -15.83 -6.88
N LYS A 286 -11.76 -15.41 -7.20
CA LYS A 286 -12.13 -15.00 -8.57
C LYS A 286 -11.45 -13.69 -8.96
N LYS A 287 -11.47 -12.70 -8.05
CA LYS A 287 -10.89 -11.37 -8.30
C LYS A 287 -9.38 -11.44 -8.55
N TYR A 288 -8.65 -12.21 -7.74
CA TYR A 288 -7.21 -12.41 -7.95
C TYR A 288 -6.88 -13.14 -9.26
N ALA A 289 -7.75 -14.03 -9.75
CA ALA A 289 -7.53 -14.75 -11.01
C ALA A 289 -7.61 -13.82 -12.24
N GLU A 290 -8.52 -12.83 -12.24
CA GLU A 290 -8.65 -11.88 -13.35
C GLU A 290 -7.53 -10.84 -13.38
N GLU A 291 -7.12 -10.30 -12.22
CA GLU A 291 -5.96 -9.39 -12.12
C GLU A 291 -4.67 -10.06 -12.63
N TYR A 292 -4.43 -11.34 -12.32
CA TYR A 292 -3.28 -12.10 -12.85
C TYR A 292 -3.37 -12.37 -14.36
N ARG A 293 -4.57 -12.46 -14.94
CA ARG A 293 -4.77 -12.67 -16.38
C ARG A 293 -4.51 -11.40 -17.21
N VAL A 294 -4.77 -10.22 -16.64
CA VAL A 294 -4.41 -8.93 -17.25
C VAL A 294 -2.92 -8.64 -17.13
N LEU A 295 -2.28 -9.03 -16.02
CA LEU A 295 -0.83 -8.88 -15.87
C LEU A 295 -0.05 -9.75 -16.86
N THR A 296 -0.46 -11.00 -17.07
CA THR A 296 0.28 -11.95 -17.93
C THR A 296 0.22 -11.64 -19.43
N SER A 297 -0.78 -10.92 -19.92
CA SER A 297 -0.83 -10.46 -21.32
C SER A 297 0.05 -9.23 -21.59
N ILE A 298 0.34 -8.42 -20.57
CA ILE A 298 1.25 -7.26 -20.69
C ILE A 298 2.71 -7.71 -20.59
N THR A 299 3.01 -8.75 -19.81
CA THR A 299 4.37 -9.31 -19.64
C THR A 299 4.81 -10.24 -20.78
N THR A 300 4.50 -9.92 -22.03
CA THR A 300 5.24 -10.53 -23.15
C THR A 300 6.70 -10.07 -23.06
N LYS A 301 7.63 -11.03 -23.20
CA LYS A 301 9.06 -10.80 -22.91
C LYS A 301 9.67 -9.69 -23.78
N GLU A 302 9.16 -9.55 -24.99
CA GLU A 302 9.54 -8.55 -25.99
C GLU A 302 9.23 -7.11 -25.54
N ASN A 303 8.04 -6.88 -24.96
CA ASN A 303 7.66 -5.57 -24.43
C ASN A 303 8.56 -5.14 -23.26
N ALA A 304 8.94 -6.07 -22.38
CA ALA A 304 9.85 -5.78 -21.27
C ALA A 304 11.28 -5.50 -21.75
N GLN A 305 11.74 -6.20 -22.80
CA GLN A 305 13.06 -5.99 -23.40
C GLN A 305 13.15 -4.60 -24.05
N TRP A 306 12.17 -4.22 -24.88
CA TRP A 306 12.13 -2.93 -25.57
C TRP A 306 12.13 -1.71 -24.61
N VAL A 307 11.49 -1.83 -23.45
CA VAL A 307 11.51 -0.78 -22.42
C VAL A 307 12.88 -0.67 -21.75
N LEU A 308 13.60 -1.78 -21.52
CA LEU A 308 14.95 -1.76 -20.94
C LEU A 308 15.97 -1.17 -21.92
N ASP A 309 15.94 -1.59 -23.18
CA ASP A 309 16.89 -1.15 -24.20
C ASP A 309 16.77 0.38 -24.44
N ASN A 310 15.54 0.92 -24.48
CA ASN A 310 15.30 2.37 -24.57
C ASN A 310 15.71 3.16 -23.31
N LEU A 311 15.63 2.57 -22.12
CA LEU A 311 16.08 3.23 -20.88
C LEU A 311 17.60 3.26 -20.74
N LEU A 312 18.32 2.30 -21.34
CA LEU A 312 19.78 2.25 -21.34
C LEU A 312 20.39 3.22 -22.36
N ASN A 313 19.82 3.34 -23.56
CA ASN A 313 20.32 4.29 -24.57
C ASN A 313 20.25 5.76 -24.10
N ILE A 314 19.30 6.10 -23.21
CA ILE A 314 19.16 7.46 -22.65
C ILE A 314 20.29 7.82 -21.66
N SER A 315 21.00 6.83 -21.09
CA SER A 315 22.15 7.09 -20.21
C SER A 315 23.47 7.41 -20.95
N ASP A 316 23.58 7.10 -22.24
CA ASP A 316 24.83 7.24 -23.01
C ASP A 316 24.92 8.54 -23.85
N GLU A 317 23.87 9.37 -23.86
CA GLU A 317 23.81 10.66 -24.60
C GLU A 317 23.87 11.93 -23.69
N ASN A 318 24.40 11.84 -22.46
CA ASN A 318 24.59 12.99 -21.55
C ASN A 318 26.05 13.17 -21.08
#